data_AF-A0A4V6THZ8-F1
#
_entry.id   AF-A0A4V6THZ8-F1
#
_cell.length_a   1.000
_cell.length_b   1.000
_cell.length_c   1.000
_cell.angle_alpha   90.00
_cell.angle_beta   90.00
_cell.angle_gamma   90.00
#
_symmetry.space_group_name_H-M   'P 1'
#
loop_
_entity.id
_entity.type
_entity.pdbx_description
1 polymer ?
#
loop_
_entity_poly.entity_id
_entity_poly.type
_entity_poly.pdbx_seq_one_letter_code
_entity_poly.pdbx_strand_id
1 'polypeptide(L)'
;MTDPNFLITTPRLTISYLDPSNPSHCQFMVNLWNTPEFITMLGGKPTSITTPSAAKTLIENRFIADHKRNGYGIYLVSLLDNGQPGIPIGTVSLMRGESSSLLAPDIGFAMLSEHMRKGYAVEAGKALIDYVGKEQGVIA
;
A
#
# COMPACT_ATOMS: atom_id res chain seq x y z
N MET A 1 8.46 -1.28 12.63
CA MET A 1 8.29 0.09 12.11
C MET A 1 6.82 0.20 11.73
N THR A 2 6.08 0.88 12.60
CA THR A 2 4.62 1.05 12.61
C THR A 2 4.40 2.44 13.19
N ASP A 3 5.17 3.43 12.71
CA ASP A 3 5.04 4.78 13.24
C ASP A 3 3.63 5.27 12.90
N PRO A 4 2.75 5.43 13.91
CA PRO A 4 1.38 5.86 13.66
C PRO A 4 1.32 7.30 13.14
N ASN A 5 2.42 8.04 13.25
CA ASN A 5 2.54 9.42 12.79
C ASN A 5 3.10 9.53 11.38
N PHE A 6 3.55 8.42 10.78
CA PHE A 6 4.03 8.45 9.40
C PHE A 6 2.89 8.75 8.44
N LEU A 7 3.04 9.82 7.67
CA LEU A 7 2.05 10.29 6.74
C LEU A 7 2.69 11.01 5.56
N ILE A 8 2.42 10.55 4.34
CA ILE A 8 2.66 11.33 3.13
C ILE A 8 1.32 11.94 2.73
N THR A 9 1.30 13.27 2.59
CA THR A 9 0.11 13.99 2.15
C THR A 9 0.28 14.47 0.72
N THR A 10 -0.79 14.35 -0.05
CA THR A 10 -0.93 14.82 -1.43
C THR A 10 -2.15 15.74 -1.51
N PRO A 11 -2.44 16.39 -2.64
CA PRO A 11 -3.62 17.25 -2.76
C PRO A 11 -4.95 16.56 -2.41
N ARG A 12 -5.08 15.24 -2.64
CA ARG A 12 -6.34 14.52 -2.44
C ARG A 12 -6.24 13.28 -1.56
N LEU A 13 -5.03 12.82 -1.26
CA LEU A 13 -4.78 11.54 -0.59
C LEU A 13 -3.83 11.69 0.58
N THR A 14 -3.91 10.71 1.46
CA THR A 14 -2.91 10.38 2.47
C THR A 14 -2.37 8.98 2.21
N ILE A 15 -1.09 8.78 2.52
CA ILE A 15 -0.41 7.48 2.44
C ILE A 15 0.20 7.20 3.81
N SER A 16 -0.13 6.05 4.40
CA SER A 16 0.30 5.65 5.73
C SER A 16 0.60 4.16 5.80
N TYR A 17 1.14 3.69 6.93
CA TYR A 17 1.36 2.26 7.14
C TYR A 17 0.06 1.49 7.35
N LEU A 18 0.02 0.25 6.87
CA LEU A 18 -0.97 -0.72 7.32
C LEU A 18 -0.63 -1.17 8.75
N ASP A 19 -1.43 -0.70 9.72
CA ASP A 19 -1.34 -1.15 11.11
C ASP A 19 -2.09 -2.50 11.34
N PRO A 20 -1.40 -3.59 11.73
CA PRO A 20 -2.04 -4.87 12.05
C PRO A 20 -2.86 -4.86 13.35
N SER A 21 -2.67 -3.86 14.21
CA SER A 21 -3.44 -3.68 15.44
C SER A 21 -4.77 -2.97 15.19
N ASN A 22 -4.93 -2.34 14.03
CA ASN A 22 -6.16 -1.68 13.61
C ASN A 22 -7.06 -2.66 12.84
N PRO A 23 -8.21 -3.07 13.40
CA PRO A 23 -9.11 -4.02 12.73
C PRO A 23 -9.63 -3.51 11.39
N SER A 24 -9.84 -2.20 11.25
CA SER A 24 -10.33 -1.58 10.02
C SER A 24 -9.33 -1.72 8.87
N HIS A 25 -8.03 -1.66 9.15
CA HIS A 25 -7.00 -1.89 8.13
C HIS A 25 -6.99 -3.34 7.65
N CYS A 26 -7.08 -4.29 8.60
CA CYS A 26 -7.12 -5.70 8.28
C CYS A 26 -8.37 -6.06 7.46
N GLN A 27 -9.54 -5.54 7.88
CA GLN A 27 -10.80 -5.73 7.14
C GLN A 27 -10.73 -5.07 5.75
N PHE A 28 -10.18 -3.86 5.65
CA PHE A 28 -10.02 -3.18 4.38
C PHE A 28 -9.16 -3.99 3.41
N MET A 29 -8.04 -4.57 3.86
CA MET A 29 -7.19 -5.39 3.01
C MET A 29 -7.91 -6.63 2.48
N VAL A 30 -8.71 -7.31 3.34
CA VAL A 30 -9.56 -8.42 2.89
C VAL A 30 -10.52 -7.94 1.80
N ASN A 31 -11.21 -6.82 2.02
CA ASN A 31 -12.17 -6.30 1.04
C ASN A 31 -11.48 -5.99 -0.30
N LEU A 32 -10.36 -5.25 -0.26
CA LEU A 32 -9.63 -4.84 -1.46
C LEU A 32 -9.09 -6.04 -2.25
N TRP A 33 -8.46 -7.02 -1.58
CA TRP A 33 -7.79 -8.13 -2.24
C TRP A 33 -8.74 -9.21 -2.76
N ASN A 34 -10.01 -9.16 -2.36
CA ASN A 34 -11.06 -10.04 -2.87
C ASN A 34 -11.97 -9.35 -3.90
N THR A 35 -11.62 -8.13 -4.34
CA THR A 35 -12.30 -7.49 -5.48
C THR A 35 -12.02 -8.25 -6.79
N PRO A 36 -12.97 -8.31 -7.73
CA PRO A 36 -12.76 -8.91 -9.05
C PRO A 36 -11.56 -8.33 -9.79
N GLU A 37 -11.32 -7.03 -9.66
CA GLU A 37 -10.24 -6.30 -10.29
C GLU A 37 -8.88 -6.75 -9.75
N PHE A 38 -8.74 -6.89 -8.43
CA PHE A 38 -7.51 -7.38 -7.81
C PHE A 38 -7.24 -8.85 -8.18
N ILE A 39 -8.27 -9.70 -8.15
CA ILE A 39 -8.15 -11.10 -8.54
C ILE A 39 -7.74 -11.23 -10.01
N THR A 40 -8.30 -10.39 -10.90
CA THR A 40 -7.93 -10.34 -12.31
C THR A 40 -6.46 -9.94 -12.49
N MET A 41 -5.99 -8.95 -11.72
CA MET A 41 -4.58 -8.53 -11.71
C MET A 41 -3.63 -9.67 -11.26
N LEU A 42 -4.09 -10.57 -10.39
CA LEU A 42 -3.34 -11.77 -9.99
C LEU A 42 -3.46 -12.96 -10.97
N GLY A 43 -3.94 -12.72 -12.19
CA GLY A 43 -4.13 -13.78 -13.19
C GLY A 43 -5.36 -14.65 -12.93
N GLY A 44 -6.39 -14.08 -12.30
CA GLY A 44 -7.66 -14.76 -12.02
C GLY A 44 -7.64 -15.70 -10.82
N LYS A 45 -6.56 -15.70 -10.02
CA LYS A 45 -6.42 -16.56 -8.84
C LYS A 45 -6.85 -15.80 -7.57
N PRO A 46 -7.88 -16.26 -6.85
CA PRO A 46 -8.28 -15.66 -5.58
C PRO A 46 -7.14 -15.69 -4.56
N THR A 47 -7.13 -14.69 -3.67
CA THR A 47 -6.18 -14.64 -2.56
C THR A 47 -6.59 -15.60 -1.44
N SER A 48 -5.62 -16.10 -0.67
CA SER A 48 -5.88 -16.81 0.59
C SER A 48 -6.21 -15.85 1.75
N ILE A 49 -6.10 -14.54 1.54
CA ILE A 49 -6.38 -13.51 2.54
C ILE A 49 -7.87 -13.18 2.55
N THR A 50 -8.66 -14.03 3.19
CA THR A 50 -10.13 -13.93 3.23
C THR A 50 -10.67 -13.55 4.61
N THR A 51 -9.81 -13.41 5.62
CA THR A 51 -10.20 -13.03 6.99
C THR A 51 -9.31 -11.93 7.55
N PRO A 52 -9.82 -11.07 8.45
CA PRO A 52 -9.00 -10.05 9.11
C PRO A 52 -7.80 -10.64 9.85
N SER A 53 -7.92 -11.84 10.41
CA SER A 53 -6.81 -12.53 11.07
C SER A 53 -5.69 -12.91 10.07
N ALA A 54 -6.05 -13.48 8.92
CA ALA A 54 -5.08 -13.78 7.86
C ALA A 54 -4.41 -12.50 7.33
N ALA A 55 -5.19 -11.42 7.19
CA ALA A 55 -4.69 -10.10 6.81
C ALA A 55 -3.70 -9.55 7.84
N LYS A 56 -4.03 -9.63 9.13
CA LYS A 56 -3.15 -9.24 10.24
C LYS A 56 -1.82 -9.99 10.19
N THR A 57 -1.86 -11.32 10.09
CA THR A 57 -0.65 -12.15 10.01
C THR A 57 0.21 -11.81 8.79
N LEU A 58 -0.41 -11.52 7.64
CA LEU A 58 0.33 -11.09 6.45
C LEU A 58 1.04 -9.75 6.67
N ILE A 59 0.36 -8.77 7.27
CA ILE A 59 0.95 -7.46 7.56
C ILE A 59 2.13 -7.62 8.53
N GLU A 60 1.93 -8.38 9.61
CA GLU A 60 2.94 -8.62 10.66
C GLU A 60 4.20 -9.30 10.11
N ASN A 61 4.02 -10.37 9.33
CA ASN A 61 5.14 -11.22 8.92
C ASN A 61 5.81 -10.77 7.63
N ARG A 62 5.06 -10.16 6.71
CA ARG A 62 5.56 -9.79 5.38
C ARG A 62 5.74 -8.29 5.24
N PHE A 63 4.68 -7.51 5.42
CA PHE A 63 4.75 -6.08 5.07
C PHE A 63 5.69 -5.31 5.99
N ILE A 64 5.63 -5.55 7.29
CA ILE A 64 6.56 -4.94 8.25
C ILE A 64 8.01 -5.37 7.96
N ALA A 65 8.23 -6.63 7.59
CA ALA A 65 9.55 -7.13 7.24
C ALA A 65 10.09 -6.48 5.95
N ASP A 66 9.25 -6.33 4.93
CA ASP A 66 9.59 -5.66 3.67
C ASP A 66 9.95 -4.19 3.91
N HIS A 67 9.14 -3.46 4.69
CA HIS A 67 9.44 -2.07 5.09
C HIS A 67 10.77 -1.97 5.85
N LYS A 68 11.03 -2.88 6.80
CA LYS A 68 12.27 -2.88 7.58
C LYS A 68 13.49 -3.19 6.70
N ARG A 69 13.35 -4.13 5.76
CA ARG A 69 14.45 -4.58 4.89
C ARG A 69 14.78 -3.54 3.82
N ASN A 70 13.76 -2.99 3.16
CA ASN A 70 13.95 -2.14 2.00
C ASN A 70 13.90 -0.64 2.34
N GLY A 71 13.40 -0.25 3.52
CA GLY A 71 13.03 1.13 3.84
C GLY A 71 11.68 1.56 3.23
N TYR A 72 11.07 0.68 2.44
CA TYR A 72 9.80 0.90 1.76
C TYR A 72 9.07 -0.42 1.52
N GLY A 73 7.79 -0.36 1.19
CA GLY A 73 6.96 -1.53 1.02
C GLY A 73 5.57 -1.16 0.52
N ILE A 74 4.56 -1.82 1.06
CA ILE A 74 3.15 -1.54 0.77
C ILE A 74 2.54 -0.61 1.83
N TYR A 75 1.81 0.39 1.35
CA TYR A 75 1.19 1.43 2.15
C TYR A 75 -0.32 1.47 1.89
N LEU A 76 -1.05 1.94 2.89
CA LEU A 76 -2.46 2.26 2.79
C LEU A 76 -2.63 3.61 2.10
N VAL A 77 -3.61 3.72 1.22
CA VAL A 77 -4.02 4.98 0.59
C VAL A 77 -5.43 5.31 1.07
N SER A 78 -5.59 6.50 1.64
CA SER A 78 -6.87 7.03 2.09
C SER A 78 -7.15 8.39 1.44
N LEU A 79 -8.43 8.75 1.31
CA LEU A 79 -8.80 10.12 0.95
C LEU A 79 -8.28 11.10 2.01
N LEU A 80 -7.87 12.28 1.58
CA LEU A 80 -7.54 13.38 2.48
C LEU A 80 -8.85 13.95 3.05
N ASP A 81 -8.93 14.02 4.37
CA ASP A 81 -10.04 14.64 5.09
C ASP A 81 -9.48 15.62 6.13
N ASN A 82 -9.67 16.92 5.91
CA ASN A 82 -9.20 17.99 6.79
C ASN A 82 -7.70 17.86 7.21
N GLY A 83 -6.83 17.45 6.29
CA GLY A 83 -5.41 17.29 6.57
C GLY A 83 -5.04 15.97 7.27
N GLN A 84 -6.00 15.06 7.45
CA GLN A 84 -5.85 13.77 8.12
C GLN A 84 -6.27 12.60 7.22
N PRO A 85 -5.89 11.34 7.57
CA PRO A 85 -6.39 10.16 6.89
C PRO A 85 -7.90 10.02 7.03
N GLY A 86 -8.60 10.08 5.90
CA GLY A 86 -10.03 9.78 5.80
C GLY A 86 -10.28 8.33 5.42
N ILE A 87 -11.26 8.12 4.53
CA ILE A 87 -11.70 6.79 4.08
C ILE A 87 -10.58 6.08 3.32
N PRO A 88 -10.22 4.83 3.69
CA PRO A 88 -9.29 4.00 2.91
C PRO A 88 -9.86 3.65 1.53
N ILE A 89 -9.06 3.82 0.48
CA ILE A 89 -9.50 3.61 -0.91
C ILE A 89 -8.61 2.65 -1.70
N GLY A 90 -7.40 2.37 -1.22
CA GLY A 90 -6.51 1.43 -1.90
C GLY A 90 -5.19 1.22 -1.18
N THR A 91 -4.25 0.64 -1.91
CA THR A 91 -2.86 0.49 -1.52
C THR A 91 -1.94 0.96 -2.64
N VAL A 92 -0.76 1.43 -2.26
CA VAL A 92 0.35 1.73 -3.16
C VAL A 92 1.61 1.10 -2.59
N SER A 93 2.52 0.63 -3.43
CA SER A 93 3.70 -0.08 -2.99
C SER A 93 4.90 0.17 -3.87
N LEU A 94 6.06 0.14 -3.25
CA LEU A 94 7.34 -0.15 -3.89
C LEU A 94 7.82 -1.49 -3.34
N MET A 95 8.07 -2.46 -4.21
CA MET A 95 8.50 -3.79 -3.82
C MET A 95 9.85 -4.12 -4.42
N ARG A 96 10.70 -4.73 -3.59
CA ARG A 96 11.98 -5.29 -4.03
C ARG A 96 12.21 -6.61 -3.32
N GLY A 97 12.41 -7.66 -4.11
CA GLY A 97 12.80 -8.98 -3.61
C GLY A 97 14.22 -8.97 -3.07
N GLU A 98 14.48 -9.83 -2.08
CA GLU A 98 15.77 -9.91 -1.36
C GLU A 98 16.96 -10.20 -2.30
N SER A 99 16.76 -11.06 -3.30
CA SER A 99 17.78 -11.39 -4.31
C SER A 99 17.53 -10.71 -5.66
N SER A 100 16.81 -9.58 -5.68
CA SER A 100 16.51 -8.88 -6.93
C SER A 100 17.77 -8.28 -7.55
N SER A 101 18.09 -8.68 -8.77
CA SER A 101 19.14 -8.08 -9.60
C SER A 101 18.73 -6.74 -10.22
N LEU A 102 17.46 -6.33 -10.04
CA LEU A 102 16.97 -5.05 -10.53
C LEU A 102 17.48 -3.91 -9.63
N LEU A 103 17.89 -2.83 -10.26
CA LEU A 103 18.41 -1.63 -9.58
C LEU A 103 17.29 -0.81 -8.95
N ALA A 104 16.10 -0.79 -9.56
CA ALA A 104 14.93 -0.06 -9.09
C ALA A 104 13.86 -1.02 -8.53
N PRO A 105 13.06 -0.57 -7.55
CA PRO A 105 11.90 -1.32 -7.07
C PRO A 105 10.74 -1.33 -8.07
N ASP A 106 9.90 -2.36 -8.00
CA ASP A 106 8.65 -2.43 -8.73
C ASP A 106 7.58 -1.56 -8.06
N ILE A 107 6.87 -0.76 -8.85
CA ILE A 107 5.70 -0.02 -8.38
C ILE A 107 4.42 -0.84 -8.56
N GLY A 108 3.64 -0.97 -7.49
CA GLY A 108 2.35 -1.63 -7.49
C GLY A 108 1.26 -0.77 -6.85
N PHE A 109 0.02 -0.92 -7.30
CA PHE A 109 -1.14 -0.26 -6.69
C PHE A 109 -2.39 -1.13 -6.82
N ALA A 110 -3.33 -0.94 -5.90
CA ALA A 110 -4.68 -1.48 -5.98
C ALA A 110 -5.65 -0.44 -5.42
N MET A 111 -6.79 -0.26 -6.07
CA MET A 111 -7.82 0.70 -5.64
C MET A 111 -9.17 0.01 -5.65
N LEU A 112 -10.08 0.42 -4.77
CA LEU A 112 -11.48 0.02 -4.86
C LEU A 112 -12.10 0.56 -6.16
N SER A 113 -13.00 -0.20 -6.76
CA SER A 113 -13.61 0.09 -8.07
C SER A 113 -14.22 1.48 -8.15
N GLU A 114 -14.90 1.91 -7.08
CA GLU A 114 -15.55 3.22 -6.97
C GLU A 114 -14.57 4.41 -6.93
N HIS A 115 -13.29 4.14 -6.65
CA HIS A 115 -12.20 5.11 -6.61
C HIS A 115 -11.26 5.02 -7.82
N MET A 116 -11.50 4.07 -8.74
CA MET A 116 -10.74 3.96 -9.98
C MET A 116 -11.06 5.10 -10.97
N ARG A 117 -10.18 5.26 -11.97
CA ARG A 117 -10.29 6.26 -13.06
C ARG A 117 -10.32 7.74 -12.62
N LYS A 118 -10.02 8.02 -11.35
CA LYS A 118 -9.90 9.37 -10.76
C LYS A 118 -8.46 9.89 -10.66
N GLY A 119 -7.49 9.10 -11.12
CA GLY A 119 -6.06 9.41 -11.06
C GLY A 119 -5.38 9.15 -9.72
N TYR A 120 -6.08 8.56 -8.74
CA TYR A 120 -5.52 8.35 -7.39
C TYR A 120 -4.32 7.40 -7.36
N ALA A 121 -4.32 6.32 -8.15
CA ALA A 121 -3.18 5.42 -8.26
C ALA A 121 -1.91 6.15 -8.76
N VAL A 122 -2.06 7.04 -9.74
CA VAL A 122 -0.94 7.83 -10.29
C VAL A 122 -0.43 8.84 -9.25
N GLU A 123 -1.35 9.54 -8.56
CA GLU A 123 -1.00 10.48 -7.50
C GLU A 123 -0.26 9.81 -6.35
N ALA A 124 -0.80 8.69 -5.84
CA ALA A 124 -0.18 7.94 -4.76
C ALA A 124 1.18 7.36 -5.17
N GLY A 125 1.27 6.82 -6.39
CA GLY A 125 2.51 6.25 -6.94
C GLY A 125 3.63 7.29 -7.05
N LYS A 126 3.32 8.46 -7.62
CA LYS A 126 4.28 9.57 -7.72
C LYS A 126 4.74 10.05 -6.35
N ALA A 127 3.80 10.25 -5.42
CA ALA A 127 4.13 10.70 -4.07
C ALA A 127 5.04 9.70 -3.34
N LEU A 128 4.80 8.39 -3.50
CA LEU A 128 5.63 7.36 -2.91
C LEU A 128 7.02 7.30 -3.56
N ILE A 129 7.11 7.39 -4.89
CA ILE A 129 8.40 7.45 -5.60
C ILE A 129 9.20 8.68 -5.16
N ASP A 130 8.58 9.85 -5.10
CA ASP A 130 9.24 11.09 -4.69
C ASP A 130 9.73 11.00 -3.24
N TYR A 131 8.93 10.41 -2.35
CA TYR A 131 9.30 10.19 -0.96
C TYR A 131 10.54 9.28 -0.85
N VAL A 132 10.49 8.09 -1.45
CA VAL A 132 11.59 7.12 -1.40
C VAL A 132 12.82 7.64 -2.14
N GLY A 133 12.65 8.29 -3.29
CA GLY A 133 13.75 8.88 -4.07
C GLY A 133 14.49 9.97 -3.30
N LYS A 134 13.77 10.85 -2.58
CA LYS A 134 14.38 11.90 -1.74
C LYS A 134 15.09 11.33 -0.51
N GLU A 135 14.54 10.29 0.12
CA GLU A 135 15.12 9.73 1.34
C GLU A 135 16.26 8.73 1.08
N GLN A 136 16.27 8.04 -0.07
CA GLN A 136 17.18 6.91 -0.33
C GLN A 136 18.09 7.11 -1.55
N GLY A 137 18.02 8.26 -2.25
CA GLY A 137 18.86 8.54 -3.41
C GLY A 137 18.58 7.64 -4.62
N VAL A 138 17.42 7.00 -4.67
CA VAL A 138 16.98 6.16 -5.79
C VAL A 138 16.45 7.09 -6.88
N ILE A 139 17.26 7.32 -7.92
CA ILE A 139 16.84 8.07 -9.11
C ILE A 139 16.06 7.09 -10.02
N ALA A 140 14.83 7.44 -10.35
CA ALA A 140 13.98 6.72 -11.30
C ALA A 140 14.47 6.86 -12.74
#